data_AF-A0A6N1YHV9-F1
#
_entry.id   AF-A0A6N1YHV9-F1
#
_cell.length_a   1.000
_cell.length_b   1.000
_cell.length_c   1.000
_cell.angle_alpha   90.00
_cell.angle_beta   90.00
_cell.angle_gamma   90.00
#
_symmetry.space_group_name_H-M   'P 1'
#
loop_
_entity.id
_entity.type
_entity.pdbx_description
1 polymer ?
#
loop_
_entity_poly.entity_id
_entity_poly.type
_entity_poly.pdbx_seq_one_letter_code
_entity_poly.pdbx_strand_id
1 'polypeptide(L)' 'MISSLIFTSLYGASDEWHQSFVPGRMSDTQDWLADTLGGVLFLSIYYYYRQNIEPT' A
#
# COMPACT_ATOMS: atom_id res chain seq x y z
N MET A 1 -5.56 -2.86 11.02
CA MET A 1 -6.14 -2.65 9.66
C MET A 1 -5.90 -1.22 9.20
N ILE A 2 -6.43 -0.19 9.89
CA ILE A 2 -6.15 1.22 9.52
C ILE A 2 -4.66 1.56 9.68
N SER A 3 -4.04 1.12 10.78
CA SER A 3 -2.59 1.26 10.98
C SER A 3 -1.79 0.65 9.82
N SER A 4 -2.19 -0.52 9.32
CA SER A 4 -1.56 -1.18 8.18
C SER A 4 -1.59 -0.31 6.92
N LEU A 5 -2.73 0.34 6.61
CA LEU A 5 -2.82 1.28 5.49
C LEU A 5 -1.91 2.48 5.64
N ILE A 6 -1.87 3.06 6.84
CA ILE A 6 -1.02 4.20 7.13
C ILE A 6 0.45 3.82 6.90
N PHE A 7 0.88 2.65 7.41
CA PHE A 7 2.24 2.16 7.18
C PHE A 7 2.53 1.87 5.71
N THR A 8 1.62 1.21 4.98
CA THR A 8 1.80 0.94 3.54
C THR A 8 1.95 2.23 2.74
N SER A 9 1.08 3.22 2.97
CA SER A 9 1.13 4.50 2.24
C SER A 9 2.36 5.34 2.61
N LEU A 10 2.75 5.39 3.89
CA LEU A 10 3.97 6.08 4.32
C LEU A 10 5.23 5.42 3.78
N TYR A 11 5.25 4.08 3.73
CA TYR A 11 6.38 3.34 3.17
C TYR A 11 6.50 3.57 1.67
N GLY A 12 5.41 3.51 0.90
CA GLY A 12 5.41 3.83 -0.53
C GLY A 12 5.87 5.27 -0.81
N ALA A 13 5.40 6.25 -0.02
CA ALA A 13 5.87 7.63 -0.15
C ALA A 13 7.36 7.78 0.17
N SER A 14 7.86 7.02 1.15
CA SER A 14 9.29 7.00 1.49
C SER A 14 10.12 6.32 0.40
N ASP A 15 9.60 5.28 -0.25
CA ASP A 15 10.24 4.60 -1.37
C ASP A 15 10.38 5.55 -2.56
N GLU A 16 9.32 6.25 -2.94
CA GLU A 16 9.36 7.26 -4.00
C GLU A 16 10.37 8.38 -3.70
N TRP A 17 10.35 8.88 -2.46
CA TRP A 17 11.35 9.86 -2.03
C TRP A 17 12.77 9.31 -2.12
N HIS A 18 13.00 8.07 -1.68
CA HIS A 18 14.31 7.42 -1.80
C HIS A 18 14.73 7.24 -3.27
N GLN A 19 13.81 6.81 -4.13
CA GLN A 19 14.02 6.63 -5.57
C GLN A 19 14.43 7.94 -6.26
N SER A 20 13.94 9.09 -5.80
CA SER A 20 14.34 10.41 -6.32
C SER A 20 15.83 10.71 -6.19
N PHE A 21 16.53 10.03 -5.27
CA PHE A 21 17.98 10.16 -5.08
C PHE A 21 18.80 9.09 -5.81
N VAL A 22 18.16 8.09 -6.41
CA VAL A 22 18.84 6.99 -7.11
C VAL A 22 18.93 7.32 -8.60
N PRO A 23 20.13 7.60 -9.14
CA PRO A 23 20.28 7.91 -10.56
C PRO A 23 19.77 6.77 -11.45
N GLY A 24 18.97 7.11 -12.46
CA GLY A 24 18.40 6.13 -13.39
C GLY A 24 17.14 5.41 -12.91
N ARG A 25 16.62 5.75 -11.71
CA ARG A 25 15.28 5.37 -11.26
C ARG A 25 14.31 6.53 -11.50
N MET A 26 13.07 6.21 -11.84
CA MET A 26 11.99 7.18 -11.96
C MET A 26 11.22 7.18 -10.66
N SER A 27 11.11 8.34 -10.02
CA SER A 27 10.10 8.53 -8.98
C SER A 27 8.82 9.04 -9.62
N ASP A 28 7.71 8.35 -9.38
CA ASP A 28 6.38 8.73 -9.82
C ASP A 28 5.39 8.63 -8.66
N THR A 29 4.69 9.73 -8.40
CA THR A 29 3.53 9.77 -7.50
C THR A 29 2.44 8.74 -7.83
N GLN A 30 2.37 8.25 -9.08
CA GLN A 30 1.47 7.16 -9.46
C GLN A 30 1.82 5.83 -8.80
N ASP A 31 3.10 5.55 -8.56
CA ASP A 31 3.54 4.32 -7.91
C ASP A 31 3.15 4.33 -6.43
N TRP A 32 3.31 5.48 -5.75
CA TRP A 32 2.79 5.66 -4.38
C TRP A 32 1.26 5.49 -4.28
N LEU A 33 0.52 6.00 -5.27
CA LEU A 33 -0.93 5.81 -5.37
C LEU A 33 -1.26 4.32 -5.55
N ALA A 34 -0.53 3.61 -6.39
CA ALA A 34 -0.70 2.17 -6.60
C ALA A 34 -0.46 1.36 -5.32
N ASP A 35 0.59 1.67 -4.55
CA ASP A 35 0.85 1.03 -3.26
C ASP A 35 -0.30 1.23 -2.27
N THR A 36 -0.81 2.47 -2.19
CA THR A 36 -1.90 2.82 -1.29
C THR A 36 -3.20 2.10 -1.70
N LEU A 37 -3.52 2.07 -3.00
CA LEU A 37 -4.69 1.36 -3.52
C LEU A 37 -4.57 -0.16 -3.35
N GLY A 38 -3.38 -0.73 -3.55
CA GLY A 38 -3.09 -2.14 -3.32
C GLY A 38 -3.32 -2.54 -1.86
N GLY A 39 -2.89 -1.71 -0.91
CA GLY A 39 -3.17 -1.91 0.52
C GLY A 39 -4.67 -1.91 0.85
N VAL A 40 -5.44 -1.00 0.25
CA VAL A 40 -6.90 -0.93 0.43
C VAL A 40 -7.57 -2.18 -0.14
N LEU A 41 -7.17 -2.59 -1.34
CA LEU A 41 -7.69 -3.78 -2.00
C LEU A 41 -7.43 -5.04 -1.16
N PHE A 42 -6.20 -5.23 -0.69
CA PHE A 42 -5.83 -6.37 0.15
C PHE A 42 -6.69 -6.42 1.42
N LEU A 43 -6.84 -5.31 2.14
CA LEU A 43 -7.65 -5.28 3.36
C LEU A 43 -9.14 -5.52 3.08
N SER A 44 -9.64 -5.06 1.94
CA SER A 44 -11.02 -5.30 1.52
C SER A 44 -11.27 -6.79 1.28
N ILE A 45 -10.35 -7.45 0.55
CA ILE A 45 -10.39 -8.89 0.30
C ILE A 45 -10.23 -9.67 1.62
N TYR A 46 -9.28 -9.29 2.46
CA TYR A 46 -9.05 -9.92 3.75
C TYR A 46 -10.27 -9.81 4.67
N TYR A 47 -10.91 -8.64 4.73
CA TYR A 47 -12.12 -8.45 5.51
C TYR A 47 -13.27 -9.30 4.97
N TYR A 48 -13.45 -9.34 3.65
CA TYR A 48 -14.45 -10.19 3.01
C TYR A 48 -14.21 -11.67 3.31
N TYR A 49 -12.96 -12.14 3.18
CA TYR A 49 -12.58 -13.52 3.48
C TYR A 49 -12.89 -13.86 4.94
N ARG A 50 -12.47 -13.00 5.87
CA ARG A 50 -12.70 -13.18 7.31
C ARG A 50 -14.19 -13.28 7.66
N GLN A 51 -15.04 -12.47 7.04
CA GLN A 51 -16.48 -12.49 7.30
C GLN A 51 -17.18 -13.73 6.74
N ASN A 52 -16.72 -14.27 5.61
CA ASN A 52 -17.45 -15.32 4.88
C ASN A 52 -16.90 -16.74 5.09
N ILE A 53 -15.61 -16.90 5.42
CA ILE A 53 -14.94 -18.21 5.44
C ILE A 53 -14.52 -18.62 6.86
N GLU A 54 -14.20 -17.67 7.73
CA GLU A 54 -13.96 -17.92 9.16
C GLU A 54 -14.90 -17.08 10.04
N PRO A 55 -16.22 -17.34 10.01
CA PRO A 55 -17.13 -16.66 10.92
C PRO A 55 -16.83 -17.15 12.34
N THR A 56 -16.18 -16.29 13.14
CA THR A 56 -16.03 -16.47 14.60
C THR A 56 -17.36 -16.32 15.30
#